data_AF-Q8ZYF7-F1
#
_entry.id   AF-Q8ZYF7-F1
#
_cell.length_a   1.000
_cell.length_b   1.000
_cell.length_c   1.000
_cell.angle_alpha   90.00
_cell.angle_beta   90.00
_cell.angle_gamma   90.00
#
_symmetry.space_group_name_H-M   'P 1'
#
loop_
_entity.id
_entity.type
_entity.pdbx_description
1 polymer ?
#
loop_
_entity_poly.entity_id
_entity_poly.type
_entity_poly.pdbx_seq_one_letter_code
_entity_poly.pdbx_strand_id
1 'polypeptide(L)'
;MVCPKCGSRDIVLLPTNEYVCKKCGYKWPMPQPDYMWIETEVKKAKLFEKFIDAPVENCEELLAQLLKELDEKNAKLLAAKILMQRAERRKLTATELKKLYEDAERCLQ
;
A
#
# COMPACT_ATOMS: atom_id res chain seq x y z
N MET A 1 10.30 -23.28 -15.16
CA MET A 1 11.14 -22.13 -15.58
C MET A 1 11.81 -22.46 -16.91
N VAL A 2 12.03 -21.49 -17.80
CA VAL A 2 12.62 -21.70 -19.13
C VAL A 2 13.75 -20.70 -19.35
N CYS A 3 14.84 -21.13 -19.99
CA CYS A 3 15.95 -20.25 -20.33
C CYS A 3 15.48 -19.20 -21.33
N PRO A 4 15.59 -17.89 -21.02
CA PRO A 4 15.09 -16.82 -21.88
C PRO A 4 15.88 -16.71 -23.20
N LYS A 5 17.10 -17.24 -23.25
CA LYS A 5 17.96 -17.20 -24.45
C LYS A 5 17.72 -18.35 -25.43
N CYS A 6 17.43 -19.56 -24.94
CA CYS A 6 17.42 -20.75 -25.81
C CYS A 6 16.21 -21.68 -25.62
N GLY A 7 15.25 -21.33 -24.76
CA GLY A 7 14.04 -22.13 -24.54
C GLY A 7 14.26 -23.43 -23.77
N SER A 8 15.49 -23.74 -23.35
CA SER A 8 15.79 -24.95 -22.58
C SER A 8 15.17 -24.91 -21.19
N ARG A 9 14.70 -26.06 -20.71
CA ARG A 9 14.25 -26.26 -19.31
C ARG A 9 15.37 -26.70 -18.38
N ASP A 10 16.55 -26.98 -18.93
CA ASP A 10 17.71 -27.46 -18.19
C ASP A 10 18.44 -26.29 -17.51
N ILE A 11 17.98 -25.94 -16.32
CA ILE A 11 18.35 -24.74 -15.56
C ILE A 11 18.73 -25.15 -14.14
N VAL A 12 19.84 -24.60 -13.64
CA VAL A 12 20.29 -24.76 -12.24
C VAL A 12 20.36 -23.41 -11.57
N LEU A 13 20.00 -23.36 -10.29
CA LEU A 13 20.22 -22.21 -9.40
C LEU A 13 21.56 -22.39 -8.70
N LEU A 14 22.44 -21.39 -8.82
CA LEU A 14 23.71 -21.33 -8.10
C LEU A 14 23.55 -20.71 -6.70
N PRO A 15 24.46 -21.01 -5.74
CA PRO A 15 24.48 -20.36 -4.42
C PRO A 15 24.61 -18.83 -4.47
N THR A 16 25.06 -18.27 -5.60
CA THR A 16 25.13 -16.83 -5.86
C THR A 16 23.77 -16.20 -6.22
N ASN A 17 22.66 -16.95 -6.10
CA ASN A 17 21.31 -16.54 -6.52
C ASN A 17 21.21 -16.20 -8.02
N GLU A 18 21.96 -16.91 -8.86
CA GLU A 18 21.89 -16.82 -10.32
C GLU A 18 21.35 -18.11 -10.91
N TYR A 19 20.42 -17.99 -11.85
CA TYR A 19 20.03 -19.09 -12.72
C TYR A 19 21.04 -19.26 -13.85
N VAL A 20 21.40 -20.50 -14.14
CA VAL A 20 22.30 -20.87 -15.23
C VAL A 20 21.64 -21.93 -16.09
N CYS A 21 21.57 -21.69 -17.40
CA CYS A 21 21.14 -22.71 -18.35
C CYS A 21 22.30 -23.66 -18.67
N LYS A 22 22.13 -24.96 -18.40
CA LYS A 22 23.14 -25.98 -18.73
C LYS A 22 23.37 -26.17 -20.23
N LYS A 23 22.36 -25.86 -21.05
CA LYS A 23 22.41 -26.04 -22.51
C LYS A 23 23.23 -24.96 -23.23
N CYS A 24 23.04 -23.69 -22.87
CA CYS A 24 23.67 -22.56 -23.57
C CYS A 24 24.60 -21.70 -22.69
N GLY A 25 24.75 -22.05 -21.40
CA GLY A 25 25.59 -21.33 -20.44
C GLY A 25 25.08 -19.96 -20.01
N TYR A 26 23.91 -19.51 -20.51
CA TYR A 26 23.36 -18.20 -20.18
C TYR A 26 23.02 -18.12 -18.68
N LYS A 27 23.42 -17.01 -18.05
CA LYS A 27 23.17 -16.72 -16.64
C LYS A 27 22.24 -15.53 -16.49
N TRP A 28 21.31 -15.58 -15.55
CA TRP A 28 20.45 -14.45 -15.19
C TRP A 28 20.13 -14.47 -13.70
N PRO A 29 19.97 -13.28 -13.07
CA PRO A 29 19.72 -13.21 -11.64
C PRO A 29 18.37 -13.84 -11.28
N MET A 30 18.30 -14.41 -10.07
CA MET A 30 17.03 -14.82 -9.48
C MET A 30 16.18 -13.57 -9.20
N PRO A 31 14.93 -13.50 -9.68
CA PRO A 31 14.04 -12.39 -9.35
C PRO A 31 13.92 -12.26 -7.84
N GLN A 32 14.30 -11.09 -7.33
CA GLN A 32 14.07 -10.77 -5.92
C GLN A 32 12.61 -10.34 -5.76
N PRO A 33 11.93 -10.77 -4.68
CA PRO A 33 10.63 -10.21 -4.34
C PRO A 33 10.75 -8.71 -4.10
N ASP A 34 9.84 -7.94 -4.69
CA ASP A 34 9.71 -6.52 -4.41
C ASP A 34 8.99 -6.34 -3.05
N TYR A 35 9.68 -5.72 -2.10
CA TYR A 35 9.16 -5.44 -0.75
C TYR A 35 8.67 -3.99 -0.58
N MET A 36 8.68 -3.17 -1.63
CA MET A 36 8.22 -1.77 -1.56
C MET A 36 6.76 -1.64 -1.11
N TRP A 37 5.93 -2.65 -1.39
CA TRP A 37 4.55 -2.70 -0.88
C TRP A 37 4.50 -2.81 0.66
N ILE A 38 5.44 -3.53 1.27
CA ILE A 38 5.52 -3.68 2.74
C ILE A 38 5.85 -2.34 3.37
N GLU A 39 6.82 -1.62 2.80
CA GLU A 39 7.22 -0.29 3.29
C GLU A 39 6.03 0.67 3.28
N THR A 40 5.24 0.63 2.21
CA THR A 40 4.03 1.44 2.05
C THR A 40 2.97 1.08 3.10
N GLU A 41 2.73 -0.21 3.36
CA GLU A 41 1.76 -0.66 4.38
C GLU A 41 2.21 -0.30 5.80
N VAL A 42 3.49 -0.46 6.11
CA VAL A 42 4.06 -0.04 7.41
C VAL A 42 3.90 1.48 7.59
N LYS A 43 4.12 2.25 6.53
CA LYS A 43 3.94 3.71 6.55
C LYS A 43 2.49 4.10 6.80
N LYS A 44 1.53 3.45 6.13
CA LYS A 44 0.09 3.65 6.37
C LYS A 44 -0.30 3.35 7.81
N ALA A 45 0.20 2.25 8.39
CA ALA A 45 -0.09 1.88 9.77
C ALA A 45 0.38 2.95 10.76
N LYS A 46 1.60 3.46 10.61
CA LYS A 46 2.14 4.56 11.44
C LYS A 46 1.31 5.84 11.32
N LEU A 47 0.93 6.21 10.10
CA LEU A 47 0.09 7.39 9.86
C LEU A 47 -1.32 7.20 10.43
N PHE A 48 -1.89 5.99 10.34
CA PHE A 48 -3.17 5.67 10.95
C PHE A 48 -3.14 5.91 12.46
N GLU A 49 -2.17 5.34 13.17
CA GLU A 49 -2.04 5.51 14.63
C GLU A 49 -1.82 6.98 15.02
N LYS A 50 -1.02 7.72 14.24
CA LYS A 50 -0.79 9.14 14.47
C LYS A 50 -2.06 9.97 14.34
N PHE A 51 -2.88 9.66 13.35
CA PHE A 51 -4.04 10.46 13.00
C PHE A 51 -5.36 9.92 13.53
N ILE A 52 -5.45 8.72 14.09
CA ILE A 52 -6.75 8.21 14.54
C ILE A 52 -7.36 9.06 15.66
N ASP A 53 -6.54 9.51 16.61
CA ASP A 53 -7.01 10.30 17.77
C ASP A 53 -6.64 11.79 17.68
N ALA A 54 -6.05 12.23 16.57
CA ALA A 54 -5.64 13.63 16.37
C ALA A 54 -6.85 14.58 16.22
N PRO A 55 -6.74 15.87 16.59
CA PRO A 55 -7.85 16.82 16.51
C PRO A 55 -8.17 17.35 15.11
N VAL A 56 -7.61 16.77 14.03
CA VAL A 56 -7.86 17.21 12.65
C VAL A 56 -9.37 17.28 12.36
N GLU A 57 -9.84 18.47 11.96
CA GLU A 57 -11.27 18.82 11.95
C GLU A 57 -12.00 18.40 10.65
N ASN A 58 -11.31 18.38 9.51
CA ASN A 58 -11.92 18.08 8.21
C ASN A 58 -11.11 17.08 7.35
N CYS A 59 -11.78 16.47 6.36
CA CYS A 59 -11.14 15.48 5.47
C CYS A 59 -10.03 16.09 4.63
N GLU A 60 -10.18 17.35 4.19
CA GLU A 60 -9.23 18.03 3.31
C GLU A 60 -7.87 18.26 3.99
N GLU A 61 -7.86 18.70 5.24
CA GLU A 61 -6.65 18.86 6.04
C GLU A 61 -5.98 17.51 6.32
N LEU A 62 -6.76 16.48 6.63
CA LEU A 62 -6.22 15.13 6.83
C LEU A 62 -5.58 14.62 5.54
N LEU A 63 -6.27 14.78 4.40
CA LEU A 63 -5.78 14.35 3.10
C LEU A 63 -4.51 15.12 2.70
N ALA A 64 -4.47 16.44 2.90
CA ALA A 64 -3.30 17.26 2.62
C ALA A 64 -2.07 16.84 3.45
N GLN A 65 -2.27 16.34 4.68
CA GLN A 65 -1.19 15.80 5.50
C GLN A 65 -0.73 14.42 5.02
N LEU A 66 -1.67 13.56 4.62
CA LEU A 66 -1.36 12.22 4.11
C LEU A 66 -0.66 12.24 2.75
N LEU A 67 -1.02 13.18 1.86
CA LEU A 67 -0.41 13.37 0.55
C LEU A 67 1.07 13.77 0.60
N LYS A 68 1.57 14.26 1.73
CA LYS A 68 3.00 14.53 1.92
C LYS A 68 3.83 13.24 2.04
N GLU A 69 3.16 12.15 2.39
CA GLU A 69 3.79 10.90 2.80
C GLU A 69 3.37 9.72 1.93
N LEU A 70 2.22 9.78 1.28
CA LEU A 70 1.62 8.74 0.46
C LEU A 70 1.21 9.31 -0.91
N ASP A 71 1.13 8.43 -1.90
CA ASP A 71 0.47 8.71 -3.18
C ASP A 71 -1.03 8.92 -2.98
N GLU A 72 -1.67 9.60 -3.93
CA GLU A 72 -3.06 10.04 -3.85
C GLU A 72 -4.03 8.91 -3.51
N LYS A 73 -3.89 7.77 -4.17
CA LYS A 73 -4.77 6.61 -3.95
C LYS A 73 -4.68 6.11 -2.51
N ASN A 74 -3.47 5.94 -2.00
CA ASN A 74 -3.26 5.44 -0.64
C ASN A 74 -3.63 6.49 0.42
N ALA A 75 -3.40 7.77 0.14
CA ALA A 75 -3.80 8.87 1.01
C ALA A 75 -5.34 8.94 1.14
N LYS A 76 -6.09 8.89 0.03
CA LYS A 76 -7.56 8.87 0.02
C LYS A 76 -8.12 7.69 0.81
N LEU A 77 -7.60 6.48 0.56
CA LEU A 77 -8.04 5.27 1.26
C LEU A 77 -7.76 5.35 2.78
N LEU A 78 -6.59 5.85 3.17
CA LEU A 78 -6.24 5.97 4.59
C LEU A 78 -7.07 7.06 5.28
N ALA A 79 -7.30 8.20 4.62
CA ALA A 79 -8.16 9.26 5.14
C ALA A 79 -9.58 8.75 5.43
N ALA A 80 -10.20 8.05 4.46
CA ALA A 80 -11.53 7.45 4.61
C ALA A 80 -11.57 6.47 5.79
N LYS A 81 -10.55 5.60 5.92
CA LYS A 81 -10.45 4.64 7.03
C LYS A 81 -10.38 5.34 8.40
N ILE A 82 -9.55 6.39 8.51
CA ILE A 82 -9.40 7.16 9.76
C ILE A 82 -10.73 7.82 10.13
N LEU A 83 -11.40 8.46 9.18
CA LEU A 83 -12.67 9.15 9.42
C LEU A 83 -13.77 8.18 9.86
N MET A 84 -13.91 7.03 9.18
CA MET A 84 -14.87 5.99 9.57
C MET A 84 -14.58 5.46 10.98
N GLN A 85 -13.32 5.14 11.29
CA GLN A 85 -12.95 4.62 12.61
C GLN A 85 -13.15 5.66 13.73
N ARG A 86 -12.90 6.94 13.47
CA ARG A 86 -13.25 8.03 14.40
C ARG A 86 -14.75 8.11 14.64
N ALA A 87 -15.54 7.97 13.58
CA ALA A 87 -17.01 7.99 13.65
C ALA A 87 -17.54 6.88 14.56
N GLU A 88 -17.03 5.65 14.34
CA GLU A 88 -17.36 4.47 15.14
C GLU A 88 -16.95 4.64 16.61
N ARG A 89 -15.71 5.09 16.88
CA ARG A 89 -15.21 5.30 18.24
C ARG A 89 -16.01 6.35 19.03
N ARG A 90 -16.51 7.38 18.35
CA ARG A 90 -17.30 8.46 18.96
C ARG A 90 -18.76 8.08 19.24
N LYS A 91 -19.20 6.86 18.92
CA LYS A 91 -20.61 6.41 19.04
C LYS A 91 -21.59 7.44 18.45
N LEU A 92 -21.22 8.00 17.30
CA LEU A 92 -22.01 9.03 16.66
C LEU A 92 -23.44 8.57 16.40
N THR A 93 -24.38 9.51 16.54
CA THR A 93 -25.78 9.25 16.20
C THR A 93 -25.91 8.96 14.70
N ALA A 94 -26.95 8.23 14.28
CA ALA A 94 -27.13 7.82 12.89
C ALA A 94 -27.05 8.99 11.88
N THR A 95 -27.49 10.18 12.30
CA THR A 95 -27.40 11.44 11.54
C THR A 95 -25.97 11.95 11.35
N GLU A 96 -25.14 11.87 12.38
CA GLU A 96 -23.74 12.31 12.31
C GLU A 96 -22.88 11.31 11.52
N LEU A 97 -23.19 10.01 11.64
CA LEU A 97 -22.60 8.95 10.84
C LEU A 97 -22.91 9.12 9.35
N LYS A 98 -24.15 9.48 9.00
CA LYS A 98 -24.55 9.75 7.62
C LYS A 98 -23.79 10.92 7.01
N LYS A 99 -23.62 12.01 7.76
CA LYS A 99 -22.85 13.18 7.32
C LYS A 99 -21.36 12.83 7.09
N LEU A 100 -20.79 11.98 7.95
CA LEU A 100 -19.43 11.47 7.79
C LEU A 100 -19.26 10.54 6.59
N TYR A 101 -20.25 9.70 6.28
CA TYR A 101 -20.25 8.91 5.05
C TYR A 101 -20.33 9.79 3.80
N GLU A 102 -21.18 10.83 3.81
CA GLU A 102 -21.28 11.80 2.71
C GLU A 102 -19.97 12.59 2.51
N ASP A 103 -19.25 12.92 3.59
CA ASP A 103 -17.94 13.55 3.52
C ASP A 103 -16.85 12.57 3.05
N ALA A 104 -16.92 11.29 3.46
CA ALA A 104 -15.99 10.24 3.00
C ALA A 104 -16.19 9.91 1.51
N GLU A 105 -17.43 9.88 1.02
CA GLU A 105 -17.74 9.71 -0.40
C GLU A 105 -17.21 10.86 -1.25
N ARG A 106 -17.27 12.10 -0.74
CA ARG A 106 -16.65 13.26 -1.41
C ARG A 106 -15.14 13.13 -1.54
N CYS A 107 -14.47 12.49 -0.58
CA CYS A 107 -13.03 12.25 -0.65
C CYS A 107 -12.65 11.12 -1.65
N LEU A 108 -13.62 10.36 -2.17
CA LEU A 108 -13.44 9.31 -3.18
C LEU A 108 -13.74 9.76 -4.62
N GLN A 109 -14.40 10.90 -4.82
CA GLN A 109 -14.48 11.58 -6.11
C GLN A 109 -13.15 12.28 -6.46
#